data_AF-A0A7C5NY47-F1
#
_entry.id   AF-A0A7C5NY47-F1
#
_cell.length_a   1.000
_cell.length_b   1.000
_cell.length_c   1.000
_cell.angle_alpha   90.00
_cell.angle_beta   90.00
_cell.angle_gamma   90.00
#
_symmetry.space_group_name_H-M   'P 1'
#
loop_
_entity.id
_entity.type
_entity.pdbx_description
1 polymer ?
#
loop_
_entity_poly.entity_id
_entity_poly.type
_entity_poly.pdbx_seq_one_letter_code
_entity_poly.pdbx_strand_id
1 'polypeptide(L)'
;MIIVYRSGGVWLKIYVLYKGGFGKRLLGHLTNERDFCTACGDACTNCRDVPELDYSSDIMGLHTFAAGLPEFIDDVGEYLPASIPEHDVTVAINLHPDIITALPSYLSKITRAIIAPVEVPTWVSPGLRGQLESECAKHGLEFASPKPFCDMEGEGVIHEFMEHFKIGRPVFEITKEGDVISGVRVLQSHPCGC
;
A
#
# COMPACT_ATOMS: atom_id res chain seq x y z
N MET A 1 -32.19 5.81 -24.63
CA MET A 1 -31.35 6.22 -23.50
C MET A 1 -30.12 5.31 -23.51
N ILE A 2 -29.05 5.75 -24.14
CA ILE A 2 -27.81 4.97 -24.24
C ILE A 2 -27.07 5.19 -22.93
N ILE A 3 -27.07 4.17 -22.08
CA ILE A 3 -26.20 4.13 -20.90
C ILE A 3 -24.80 3.85 -21.44
N VAL A 4 -24.00 4.91 -21.55
CA VAL A 4 -22.56 4.78 -21.81
C VAL A 4 -21.93 4.34 -20.50
N TYR A 5 -21.62 3.05 -20.34
CA TYR A 5 -20.65 2.62 -19.34
C TYR A 5 -19.30 3.18 -19.78
N ARG A 6 -18.84 4.25 -19.13
CA ARG A 6 -17.45 4.66 -19.21
C ARG A 6 -16.63 3.59 -18.50
N SER A 7 -16.04 2.67 -19.25
CA SER A 7 -14.86 1.93 -18.81
C SER A 7 -13.69 2.92 -18.72
N GLY A 8 -13.70 3.78 -17.71
CA GLY A 8 -12.58 4.65 -17.37
C GLY A 8 -11.94 4.08 -16.12
N GLY A 9 -10.78 3.42 -16.25
CA GLY A 9 -10.00 3.04 -15.08
C GLY A 9 -9.74 4.27 -14.23
N VAL A 10 -9.99 4.15 -12.92
CA VAL A 10 -9.61 5.19 -11.95
C VAL A 10 -8.09 5.17 -11.92
N TRP A 11 -7.43 6.24 -12.37
CA TRP A 11 -5.98 6.35 -12.34
C TRP A 11 -5.57 6.78 -10.94
N LEU A 12 -5.41 5.82 -10.03
CA LEU A 12 -5.08 6.11 -8.64
C LEU A 12 -3.56 6.23 -8.48
N LYS A 13 -3.10 7.35 -7.93
CA LYS A 13 -1.67 7.65 -7.75
C LYS A 13 -1.27 7.55 -6.30
N ILE A 14 -0.11 6.95 -6.03
CA ILE A 14 0.40 6.79 -4.66
C ILE A 14 1.78 7.36 -4.45
N TYR A 15 2.05 7.67 -3.19
CA TYR A 15 3.38 7.97 -2.69
C TYR A 15 3.71 7.04 -1.52
N VAL A 16 4.90 6.44 -1.53
CA VAL A 16 5.29 5.44 -0.52
C VAL A 16 6.36 6.01 0.42
N LEU A 17 6.00 6.17 1.68
CA LEU A 17 6.91 6.53 2.77
C LEU A 17 7.21 5.27 3.56
N TYR A 18 8.46 4.79 3.58
CA TYR A 18 8.73 3.54 4.28
C TYR A 18 10.09 3.40 4.94
N LYS A 19 10.15 2.48 5.90
CA LYS A 19 11.38 1.96 6.51
C LYS A 19 11.38 0.44 6.50
N GLY A 20 12.57 -0.14 6.28
CA GLY A 20 12.80 -1.57 6.41
C GLY A 20 12.27 -2.43 5.26
N GLY A 21 12.29 -3.75 5.45
CA GLY A 21 12.03 -4.71 4.38
C GLY A 21 10.58 -4.77 3.90
N PHE A 22 9.61 -4.44 4.76
CA PHE A 22 8.19 -4.54 4.38
C PHE A 22 7.82 -3.61 3.23
N GLY A 23 8.30 -2.35 3.26
CA GLY A 23 8.05 -1.42 2.15
C GLY A 23 8.67 -1.89 0.83
N LYS A 24 9.84 -2.56 0.87
CA LYS A 24 10.42 -3.20 -0.33
C LYS A 24 9.54 -4.32 -0.87
N ARG A 25 8.94 -5.14 0.00
CA ARG A 25 8.02 -6.21 -0.42
C ARG A 25 6.75 -5.65 -1.05
N LEU A 26 6.19 -4.59 -0.46
CA LEU A 26 5.06 -3.87 -1.07
C LEU A 26 5.44 -3.34 -2.47
N LEU A 27 6.61 -2.69 -2.61
CA LEU A 27 7.05 -2.17 -3.89
C LEU A 27 7.24 -3.30 -4.93
N GLY A 28 7.85 -4.42 -4.55
CA GLY A 28 7.97 -5.59 -5.43
C GLY A 28 6.59 -6.13 -5.84
N HIS A 29 5.63 -6.19 -4.91
CA HIS A 29 4.24 -6.54 -5.22
C HIS A 29 3.61 -5.58 -6.24
N LEU A 30 3.75 -4.27 -6.03
CA LEU A 30 3.14 -3.23 -6.87
C LEU A 30 3.79 -3.12 -8.25
N THR A 31 5.08 -3.39 -8.36
CA THR A 31 5.84 -3.34 -9.63
C THR A 31 5.91 -4.71 -10.32
N ASN A 32 5.27 -5.71 -9.72
CA ASN A 32 5.26 -7.10 -10.17
C ASN A 32 6.65 -7.70 -10.45
N GLU A 33 7.63 -7.36 -9.61
CA GLU A 33 8.99 -7.88 -9.72
C GLU A 33 9.02 -9.42 -9.62
N ARG A 34 9.59 -10.11 -10.61
CA ARG A 34 9.54 -11.58 -10.66
C ARG A 34 10.07 -12.29 -9.40
N ASP A 35 11.07 -11.69 -8.76
CA ASP A 35 11.76 -12.28 -7.62
C ASP A 35 11.20 -11.81 -6.26
N PHE A 36 10.18 -10.93 -6.23
CA PHE A 36 9.64 -10.46 -4.94
C PHE A 36 8.84 -11.56 -4.22
N CYS A 37 8.12 -12.39 -4.98
CA CYS A 37 7.27 -13.46 -4.45
C CYS A 37 8.08 -14.75 -4.32
N THR A 38 8.22 -15.24 -3.09
CA THR A 38 9.03 -16.45 -2.81
C THR A 38 8.21 -17.65 -2.34
N ALA A 39 6.88 -17.57 -2.39
CA ALA A 39 5.98 -18.55 -1.77
C ALA A 39 6.14 -19.98 -2.32
N CYS A 40 6.36 -20.13 -3.63
CA CYS A 40 6.48 -21.43 -4.29
C CYS A 40 7.93 -21.95 -4.38
N GLY A 41 8.93 -21.11 -4.07
CA GLY A 41 10.35 -21.42 -4.27
C GLY A 41 10.63 -21.94 -5.69
N ASP A 42 11.38 -23.04 -5.78
CA ASP A 42 11.76 -23.68 -7.05
C ASP A 42 10.57 -24.24 -7.84
N ALA A 43 9.38 -24.36 -7.23
CA ALA A 43 8.16 -24.80 -7.89
C ALA A 43 7.35 -23.63 -8.51
N CYS A 44 7.92 -22.42 -8.59
CA CYS A 44 7.23 -21.25 -9.13
C CYS A 44 6.81 -21.45 -10.59
N THR A 45 5.51 -21.29 -10.85
CA THR A 45 4.92 -21.33 -12.21
C THR A 45 4.66 -19.94 -12.78
N ASN A 46 5.22 -18.89 -12.17
CA ASN A 46 5.02 -17.49 -12.58
C ASN A 46 3.54 -17.06 -12.63
N CYS A 47 2.74 -17.46 -11.64
CA CYS A 47 1.31 -17.16 -11.56
C CYS A 47 0.95 -15.66 -11.52
N ARG A 48 1.96 -14.81 -11.30
CA ARG A 48 1.88 -13.35 -11.28
C ARG A 48 2.42 -12.68 -12.54
N ASP A 49 3.05 -13.38 -13.48
CA ASP A 49 3.67 -12.81 -14.69
C ASP A 49 2.59 -12.39 -15.72
N VAL A 50 1.74 -11.46 -15.29
CA VAL A 50 0.63 -10.88 -16.03
C VAL A 50 0.79 -9.35 -15.99
N PRO A 51 0.73 -8.64 -17.13
CA PRO A 51 0.98 -7.20 -17.18
C PRO A 51 0.02 -6.36 -16.34
N GLU A 52 -1.17 -6.86 -16.03
CA GLU A 52 -2.19 -6.13 -15.28
C GLU A 52 -1.87 -5.93 -13.79
N LEU A 53 -0.81 -6.58 -13.28
CA LEU A 53 -0.34 -6.44 -11.90
C LEU A 53 0.88 -5.50 -11.77
N ASP A 54 1.35 -4.90 -12.87
CA ASP A 54 2.41 -3.89 -12.84
C ASP A 54 1.81 -2.49 -12.73
N TYR A 55 1.95 -1.90 -11.54
CA TYR A 55 1.48 -0.58 -11.18
C TYR A 55 2.62 0.44 -11.07
N SER A 56 3.78 0.17 -11.67
CA SER A 56 4.95 1.07 -11.61
C SER A 56 4.61 2.49 -12.06
N SER A 57 3.72 2.66 -13.03
CA SER A 57 3.28 3.98 -13.53
C SER A 57 2.40 4.76 -12.55
N ASP A 58 1.91 4.12 -11.49
CA ASP A 58 1.02 4.72 -10.49
C ASP A 58 1.75 5.18 -9.23
N ILE A 59 3.04 4.82 -9.10
CA ILE A 59 3.90 5.25 -8.02
C ILE A 59 4.53 6.61 -8.39
N MET A 60 4.01 7.69 -7.80
CA MET A 60 4.49 9.06 -8.05
C MET A 60 5.85 9.32 -7.41
N GLY A 61 6.19 8.55 -6.38
CA GLY A 61 7.47 8.64 -5.71
C GLY A 61 7.52 7.76 -4.47
N LEU A 62 8.74 7.63 -3.95
CA LEU A 62 9.00 6.93 -2.71
C LEU A 62 10.07 7.67 -1.91
N HIS A 63 9.99 7.57 -0.59
CA HIS A 63 11.02 8.08 0.31
C HIS A 63 11.30 7.05 1.41
N THR A 64 12.60 6.79 1.63
CA THR A 64 13.07 5.81 2.61
C THR A 64 13.75 6.46 3.79
N PHE A 65 13.42 6.01 4.99
CA PHE A 65 14.01 6.53 6.22
C PHE A 65 15.18 5.68 6.72
N ALA A 66 16.16 6.35 7.34
CA ALA A 66 17.33 5.69 7.93
C ALA A 66 16.96 4.82 9.15
N ALA A 67 17.82 3.85 9.46
CA ALA A 67 17.61 2.96 10.61
C ALA A 67 17.77 3.66 11.96
N GLY A 68 18.79 4.50 12.11
CA GLY A 68 19.17 5.17 13.35
C GLY A 68 18.70 6.62 13.44
N LEU A 69 17.40 6.84 13.27
CA LEU A 69 16.80 8.13 13.61
C LEU A 69 16.91 8.36 15.13
N PRO A 70 16.96 9.63 15.59
CA PRO A 70 16.92 9.94 17.01
C PRO A 70 15.65 9.39 17.67
N GLU A 71 15.65 9.22 18.98
CA GLU A 71 14.47 8.78 19.74
C GLU A 71 13.31 9.79 19.67
N PHE A 72 13.64 11.07 19.57
CA PHE A 72 12.70 12.18 19.43
C PHE A 72 13.11 13.05 18.25
N ILE A 73 12.15 13.41 17.41
CA ILE A 73 12.34 14.27 16.26
C ILE A 73 11.63 15.60 16.52
N ASP A 74 12.41 16.67 16.68
CA ASP A 74 11.88 18.02 16.90
C ASP A 74 11.35 18.64 15.60
N ASP A 75 12.13 18.56 14.50
CA ASP A 75 11.73 19.03 13.18
C ASP A 75 11.56 17.85 12.21
N VAL A 76 10.31 17.41 12.05
CA VAL A 76 9.93 16.35 11.11
C VAL A 76 10.23 16.75 9.65
N GLY A 77 10.19 18.05 9.33
CA GLY A 77 10.41 18.55 7.98
C GLY A 77 11.81 18.23 7.43
N GLU A 78 12.82 18.16 8.30
CA GLU A 78 14.19 17.78 7.93
C GLU A 78 14.31 16.34 7.41
N TYR A 79 13.37 15.48 7.79
CA TYR A 79 13.34 14.06 7.43
C TYR A 79 12.40 13.75 6.28
N LEU A 80 11.56 14.71 5.87
CA LEU A 80 10.65 14.55 4.75
C LEU A 80 11.31 15.03 3.45
N PRO A 81 10.91 14.48 2.29
CA PRO A 81 11.37 14.98 1.01
C PRO A 81 10.95 16.45 0.82
N ALA A 82 11.81 17.25 0.19
CA ALA A 82 11.58 18.69 0.00
C ALA A 82 10.28 19.02 -0.76
N SER A 83 9.79 18.09 -1.58
CA SER A 83 8.50 18.19 -2.25
C SER A 83 7.90 16.80 -2.43
N ILE A 84 6.60 16.69 -2.15
CA ILE A 84 5.78 15.51 -2.46
C ILE A 84 4.75 15.95 -3.50
N PRO A 85 4.68 15.30 -4.67
CA PRO A 85 3.66 15.63 -5.66
C PRO A 85 2.26 15.34 -5.12
N GLU A 86 1.25 16.07 -5.59
CA GLU A 86 -0.16 15.71 -5.33
C GLU A 86 -0.42 14.28 -5.84
N HIS A 87 -1.13 13.50 -5.03
CA HIS A 87 -1.46 12.10 -5.29
C HIS A 87 -2.71 11.71 -4.51
N ASP A 88 -3.21 10.49 -4.68
CA ASP A 88 -4.46 10.06 -4.03
C ASP A 88 -4.23 9.43 -2.65
N VAL A 89 -3.23 8.57 -2.52
CA VAL A 89 -3.00 7.77 -1.30
C VAL A 89 -1.53 7.75 -0.91
N THR A 90 -1.23 8.13 0.34
CA THR A 90 0.08 7.92 0.93
C THR A 90 0.10 6.59 1.67
N VAL A 91 1.04 5.71 1.32
CA VAL A 91 1.28 4.47 2.08
C VAL A 91 2.48 4.68 3.00
N ALA A 92 2.22 4.69 4.31
CA ALA A 92 3.21 4.93 5.36
C ALA A 92 3.57 3.63 6.08
N ILE A 93 4.83 3.21 6.08
CA ILE A 93 5.24 1.88 6.56
C ILE A 93 6.42 1.99 7.52
N ASN A 94 6.25 1.48 8.75
CA ASN A 94 7.32 1.39 9.76
C ASN A 94 8.05 2.72 10.03
N LEU A 95 7.35 3.84 9.87
CA LEU A 95 7.91 5.17 10.08
C LEU A 95 8.19 5.46 11.56
N HIS A 96 9.04 6.45 11.84
CA HIS A 96 9.19 6.93 13.20
C HIS A 96 7.85 7.43 13.76
N PRO A 97 7.50 7.19 15.05
CA PRO A 97 6.25 7.68 15.65
C PRO A 97 6.04 9.19 15.45
N ASP A 98 7.07 10.00 15.64
CA ASP A 98 6.97 11.46 15.45
C ASP A 98 6.69 11.84 13.98
N ILE A 99 7.29 11.11 13.03
CA ILE A 99 7.07 11.35 11.60
C ILE A 99 5.63 10.98 11.22
N ILE A 100 5.17 9.76 11.53
CA ILE A 100 3.82 9.32 11.15
C ILE A 100 2.73 10.19 11.79
N THR A 101 2.95 10.65 13.03
CA THR A 101 2.01 11.52 13.74
C THR A 101 1.86 12.90 13.10
N ALA A 102 2.92 13.41 12.46
CA ALA A 102 2.88 14.69 11.75
C ALA A 102 2.25 14.60 10.36
N LEU A 103 2.22 13.41 9.74
CA LEU A 103 1.77 13.22 8.36
C LEU A 103 0.36 13.75 8.05
N PRO A 104 -0.66 13.59 8.90
CA PRO A 104 -2.01 14.09 8.60
C PRO A 104 -2.01 15.59 8.32
N SER A 105 -1.30 16.37 9.14
CA SER A 105 -1.20 17.81 8.95
C SER A 105 -0.38 18.18 7.71
N TYR A 106 0.76 17.52 7.51
CA TYR A 106 1.72 17.78 6.44
C TYR A 106 1.14 17.45 5.05
N LEU A 107 0.34 16.39 4.97
CA LEU A 107 -0.17 15.85 3.71
C LEU A 107 -1.62 16.25 3.41
N SER A 108 -2.31 16.94 4.32
CA SER A 108 -3.73 17.31 4.20
C SER A 108 -4.15 18.02 2.90
N LYS A 109 -3.20 18.67 2.21
CA LYS A 109 -3.43 19.36 0.93
C LYS A 109 -2.89 18.60 -0.29
N ILE A 110 -2.26 17.45 -0.08
CA ILE A 110 -1.46 16.72 -1.07
C ILE A 110 -2.06 15.35 -1.37
N THR A 111 -2.69 14.71 -0.37
CA THR A 111 -3.27 13.37 -0.46
C THR A 111 -4.71 13.35 0.02
N ARG A 112 -5.47 12.32 -0.36
CA ARG A 112 -6.84 12.06 0.13
C ARG A 112 -6.87 11.06 1.28
N ALA A 113 -5.87 10.18 1.36
CA ALA A 113 -5.78 9.18 2.43
C ALA A 113 -4.36 8.84 2.85
N ILE A 114 -4.26 8.32 4.08
CA ILE A 114 -3.07 7.69 4.62
C ILE A 114 -3.39 6.23 4.98
N ILE A 115 -2.62 5.30 4.43
CA ILE A 115 -2.68 3.87 4.77
C ILE A 115 -1.42 3.50 5.54
N ALA A 116 -1.59 2.99 6.77
CA ALA A 116 -0.51 2.63 7.68
C ALA A 116 -0.60 1.14 8.09
N PRO A 117 -0.16 0.20 7.23
CA PRO A 117 -0.32 -1.23 7.47
C PRO A 117 0.61 -1.73 8.59
N VAL A 118 0.03 -2.34 9.61
CA VAL A 118 0.72 -2.73 10.85
C VAL A 118 1.17 -4.19 10.77
N GLU A 119 2.39 -4.39 10.31
CA GLU A 119 3.01 -5.73 10.22
C GLU A 119 3.95 -6.02 11.40
N VAL A 120 4.39 -4.98 12.10
CA VAL A 120 5.10 -5.09 13.37
C VAL A 120 4.14 -4.68 14.48
N PRO A 121 3.68 -5.60 15.34
CA PRO A 121 2.65 -5.30 16.35
C PRO A 121 2.98 -4.15 17.30
N THR A 122 4.27 -3.86 17.50
CA THR A 122 4.75 -2.79 18.38
C THR A 122 4.88 -1.43 17.69
N TRP A 123 4.73 -1.35 16.37
CA TRP A 123 4.94 -0.11 15.63
C TRP A 123 3.82 0.92 15.85
N VAL A 124 2.57 0.53 15.58
CA VAL A 124 1.41 1.38 15.84
C VAL A 124 0.64 0.80 17.01
N SER A 125 0.80 1.42 18.18
CA SER A 125 0.01 1.08 19.37
C SER A 125 -1.47 1.45 19.16
N PRO A 126 -2.41 0.84 19.90
CA PRO A 126 -3.83 1.22 19.82
C PRO A 126 -4.06 2.72 20.09
N GLY A 127 -3.29 3.32 21.00
CA GLY A 127 -3.36 4.75 21.30
C GLY A 127 -2.89 5.61 20.12
N LEU A 128 -1.75 5.26 19.52
CA LEU A 128 -1.25 5.97 18.33
C LEU A 128 -2.21 5.82 17.15
N ARG A 129 -2.81 4.64 16.96
CA ARG A 129 -3.83 4.43 15.92
C ARG A 129 -5.02 5.37 16.09
N GLY A 130 -5.58 5.45 17.30
CA GLY A 130 -6.71 6.34 17.59
C GLY A 130 -6.34 7.82 17.43
N GLN A 131 -5.11 8.20 17.76
CA GLN A 131 -4.59 9.54 17.49
C GLN A 131 -4.51 9.83 15.99
N LEU A 132 -3.92 8.94 15.20
CA LEU A 132 -3.81 9.09 13.75
C LEU A 132 -5.18 9.18 13.08
N GLU A 133 -6.14 8.34 13.51
CA GLU A 133 -7.51 8.37 13.03
C GLU A 133 -8.18 9.72 13.32
N SER A 134 -8.03 10.24 14.55
CA SER A 134 -8.57 11.56 14.91
C SER A 134 -7.92 12.70 14.13
N GLU A 135 -6.60 12.68 13.98
CA GLU A 135 -5.86 13.72 13.23
C GLU A 135 -6.19 13.68 11.73
N CYS A 136 -6.26 12.50 11.12
CA CYS A 136 -6.69 12.37 9.72
C CYS A 136 -8.11 12.92 9.52
N ALA A 137 -9.05 12.57 10.40
CA ALA A 137 -10.42 13.07 10.32
C ALA A 137 -10.48 14.61 10.45
N LYS A 138 -9.69 15.22 11.35
CA LYS A 138 -9.61 16.69 11.48
C LYS A 138 -9.10 17.37 10.20
N HIS A 139 -8.24 16.69 9.45
CA HIS A 139 -7.65 17.16 8.21
C HIS A 139 -8.44 16.74 6.95
N GLY A 140 -9.57 16.05 7.10
CA GLY A 140 -10.38 15.57 5.97
C GLY A 140 -9.74 14.43 5.18
N LEU A 141 -8.82 13.69 5.81
CA LEU A 141 -8.14 12.53 5.23
C LEU A 141 -8.85 11.24 5.65
N GLU A 142 -9.04 10.33 4.70
CA GLU A 142 -9.36 8.95 5.05
C GLU A 142 -8.12 8.26 5.66
N PHE A 143 -8.35 7.35 6.59
CA PHE A 143 -7.27 6.63 7.27
C PHE A 143 -7.59 5.15 7.41
N ALA A 144 -6.63 4.31 7.04
CA ALA A 144 -6.67 2.88 7.33
C ALA A 144 -5.36 2.44 7.99
N SER A 145 -5.47 1.62 9.03
CA SER A 145 -4.32 0.97 9.68
C SER A 145 -4.59 -0.52 9.83
N PRO A 146 -4.55 -1.26 8.70
CA PRO A 146 -4.91 -2.67 8.66
C PRO A 146 -3.86 -3.52 9.37
N LYS A 147 -4.31 -4.61 10.00
CA LYS A 147 -3.47 -5.58 10.70
C LYS A 147 -4.10 -6.97 10.60
N PRO A 148 -3.61 -7.86 9.73
CA PRO A 148 -2.57 -7.65 8.70
C PRO A 148 -3.04 -6.76 7.54
N PHE A 149 -2.14 -6.36 6.63
CA PHE A 149 -2.48 -5.46 5.51
C PHE A 149 -3.57 -6.01 4.58
N CYS A 150 -3.70 -7.34 4.43
CA CYS A 150 -4.77 -7.92 3.60
C CYS A 150 -6.16 -7.93 4.20
N ASP A 151 -6.28 -7.69 5.51
CA ASP A 151 -7.55 -7.47 6.20
C ASP A 151 -7.92 -5.99 6.19
N MET A 152 -7.36 -5.24 5.24
CA MET A 152 -7.78 -3.87 4.98
C MET A 152 -9.22 -3.87 4.48
N GLU A 153 -10.00 -3.00 5.10
CA GLU A 153 -11.36 -2.66 4.73
C GLU A 153 -11.44 -1.13 4.70
N GLY A 154 -12.30 -0.60 3.85
CA GLY A 154 -12.50 0.83 3.72
C GLY A 154 -13.58 1.14 2.70
N GLU A 155 -14.00 2.40 2.71
CA GLU A 155 -14.86 3.00 1.69
C GLU A 155 -14.04 4.03 0.90
N GLY A 156 -14.70 4.80 0.03
CA GLY A 156 -14.08 5.96 -0.62
C GLY A 156 -12.76 5.66 -1.33
N VAL A 157 -11.74 6.49 -1.11
CA VAL A 157 -10.44 6.34 -1.78
C VAL A 157 -9.68 5.09 -1.31
N ILE A 158 -9.90 4.64 -0.07
CA ILE A 158 -9.27 3.40 0.42
C ILE A 158 -9.83 2.19 -0.33
N HIS A 159 -11.14 2.16 -0.59
CA HIS A 159 -11.73 1.10 -1.43
C HIS A 159 -11.22 1.16 -2.87
N GLU A 160 -11.14 2.37 -3.46
CA GLU A 160 -10.55 2.57 -4.80
C GLU A 160 -9.11 2.05 -4.87
N PHE A 161 -8.30 2.29 -3.83
CA PHE A 161 -6.94 1.78 -3.72
C PHE A 161 -6.91 0.25 -3.74
N MET A 162 -7.75 -0.41 -2.94
CA MET A 162 -7.80 -1.88 -2.87
C MET A 162 -8.15 -2.49 -4.23
N GLU A 163 -9.19 -1.97 -4.87
CA GLU A 163 -9.67 -2.44 -6.17
C GLU A 163 -8.67 -2.20 -7.29
N HIS A 164 -8.00 -1.03 -7.29
CA HIS A 164 -7.03 -0.66 -8.32
C HIS A 164 -5.77 -1.52 -8.24
N PHE A 165 -5.14 -1.59 -7.06
CA PHE A 165 -3.87 -2.31 -6.86
C PHE A 165 -4.05 -3.81 -6.61
N LYS A 166 -5.30 -4.32 -6.61
CA LYS A 166 -5.62 -5.73 -6.36
C LYS A 166 -4.98 -6.23 -5.05
N ILE A 167 -5.15 -5.42 -4.01
CA ILE A 167 -4.66 -5.68 -2.64
C ILE A 167 -5.80 -6.17 -1.77
N GLY A 168 -5.62 -7.33 -1.15
CA GLY A 168 -6.57 -7.90 -0.21
C GLY A 168 -6.31 -9.38 0.01
N ARG A 169 -7.34 -10.11 0.45
CA ARG A 169 -7.28 -11.57 0.54
C ARG A 169 -7.07 -12.19 -0.86
N PRO A 170 -6.20 -13.20 -1.03
CA PRO A 170 -5.86 -13.73 -2.34
C PRO A 170 -7.05 -14.30 -3.07
N VAL A 171 -7.11 -13.97 -4.35
CA VAL A 171 -8.06 -14.53 -5.29
C VAL A 171 -7.28 -15.06 -6.47
N PHE A 172 -7.56 -16.31 -6.85
CA PHE A 172 -6.89 -17.00 -7.93
C PHE A 172 -7.91 -17.48 -8.95
N GLU A 173 -7.55 -17.39 -10.21
CA GLU A 173 -8.16 -18.15 -11.29
C GLU A 173 -7.35 -19.45 -11.47
N ILE A 174 -8.05 -20.60 -11.47
CA ILE A 174 -7.42 -21.91 -11.60
C ILE A 174 -7.98 -22.59 -12.85
N THR A 175 -7.10 -22.95 -13.78
CA THR A 175 -7.43 -23.73 -14.98
C THR A 175 -7.17 -25.20 -14.73
N LYS A 176 -8.07 -26.06 -15.21
CA LYS A 176 -7.96 -27.52 -15.10
C LYS A 176 -8.06 -28.21 -16.45
N GLU A 177 -7.32 -29.28 -16.61
CA GLU A 177 -7.46 -30.26 -17.68
C GLU A 177 -7.82 -31.62 -17.05
N GLY A 178 -9.11 -31.98 -17.10
CA GLY A 178 -9.63 -33.09 -16.31
C GLY A 178 -9.49 -32.81 -14.80
N ASP A 179 -8.82 -33.71 -14.09
CA ASP A 179 -8.56 -33.58 -12.65
C ASP A 179 -7.22 -32.91 -12.31
N VAL A 180 -6.48 -32.45 -13.32
CA VAL A 180 -5.14 -31.83 -13.16
C VAL A 180 -5.25 -30.31 -13.25
N ILE A 181 -4.61 -29.59 -12.33
CA ILE A 181 -4.43 -28.14 -12.42
C ILE A 181 -3.40 -27.86 -13.52
N SER A 182 -3.84 -27.20 -14.59
CA SER A 182 -2.99 -26.82 -15.73
C SER A 182 -2.51 -25.37 -15.65
N GLY A 183 -3.11 -24.53 -14.81
CA GLY A 183 -2.69 -23.14 -14.64
C GLY A 183 -3.27 -22.49 -13.39
N VAL A 184 -2.55 -21.50 -12.86
CA VAL A 184 -3.00 -20.61 -11.77
C VAL A 184 -2.63 -19.19 -12.14
N ARG A 185 -3.59 -18.28 -12.10
CA ARG A 185 -3.40 -16.84 -12.30
C ARG A 185 -3.85 -16.09 -11.06
N VAL A 186 -3.01 -15.17 -10.58
CA VAL A 186 -3.34 -14.31 -9.45
C VAL A 186 -4.23 -13.15 -9.95
N LEU A 187 -5.39 -12.97 -9.33
CA LEU A 187 -6.30 -11.84 -9.58
C LEU A 187 -6.19 -10.76 -8.51
N GLN A 188 -5.91 -11.17 -7.28
CA GLN A 188 -5.73 -10.32 -6.10
C GLN A 188 -4.75 -11.02 -5.15
N SER A 189 -3.92 -10.26 -4.43
CA SER A 189 -2.92 -10.86 -3.54
C SER A 189 -2.66 -10.05 -2.28
N HIS A 190 -2.01 -10.72 -1.32
CA HIS A 190 -1.49 -10.07 -0.14
C HIS A 190 -0.30 -9.18 -0.51
N PRO A 191 -0.24 -7.93 -0.02
CA PRO A 191 0.85 -7.00 -0.33
C PRO A 191 2.17 -7.35 0.38
N CYS A 192 2.14 -8.30 1.33
CA CYS A 192 3.30 -8.74 2.10
C CYS A 192 4.29 -9.64 1.34
N GLY A 193 3.89 -10.14 0.17
CA GLY A 193 4.76 -10.86 -0.77
C GLY A 193 5.24 -12.25 -0.37
N CYS A 194 4.59 -12.89 0.61
CA CYS A 194 4.79 -14.29 0.97
C CYS A 194 3.63 -14.81 1.81
#